data_AF-A0A243RWH0-F1
#
_entry.id   AF-A0A243RWH0-F1
#
_cell.length_a   1.000
_cell.length_b   1.000
_cell.length_c   1.000
_cell.angle_alpha   90.00
_cell.angle_beta   90.00
_cell.angle_gamma   90.00
#
_symmetry.space_group_name_H-M   'P 1'
#
loop_
_entity.id
_entity.type
_entity.pdbx_description
1 polymer ?
#
loop_
_entity_poly.entity_id
_entity_poly.type
_entity_poly.pdbx_seq_one_letter_code
_entity_poly.pdbx_strand_id
1 'polypeptide(L)'
;MSEHLADEELVRLVRGTPGEQDPRQALWTRHVDECDGCRARLADWRAVGRAAIEAEDPRTLAVPAFDTLLGPVLAAATADHAEAAGVAGQAPVDAAQPVPAAAPPGTATAPEVPRFPAPWRLAWQLARTEAAMLPRAWAPLTAAGLVAAAVLAPMLNDGRLGLRLFGAVCVLLVLLAALAVASPRRDPRHELQFTLPLPPGTVFLARMAVVLGADLALAVLCSALVGGPGWWPVVADWLGEALLASSLALSLAVRVAPAVGAVAGGSLWLAGVVTGPQGLVSSPLETVLGHVLSTTPWTVAASVLLLAWATAAMRRYPSGHTS
;
A
#
# COMPACT_ATOMS: atom_id res chain seq x y z
N MET A 1 -30.40 -33.80 6.18
CA MET A 1 -29.85 -32.62 6.88
C MET A 1 -29.75 -31.50 5.85
N SER A 2 -30.55 -30.44 5.99
CA SER A 2 -30.67 -29.37 4.98
C SER A 2 -29.79 -28.15 5.24
N GLU A 3 -29.12 -28.11 6.39
CA GLU A 3 -28.27 -26.98 6.77
C GLU A 3 -26.81 -27.32 6.46
N HIS A 4 -26.16 -26.54 5.61
CA HIS A 4 -24.76 -26.70 5.23
C HIS A 4 -23.88 -25.78 6.07
N LEU A 5 -22.61 -26.17 6.28
CA LEU A 5 -21.61 -25.31 6.91
C LEU A 5 -21.37 -24.04 6.10
N ALA A 6 -21.10 -22.94 6.81
CA ALA A 6 -20.67 -21.67 6.22
C ALA A 6 -19.24 -21.78 5.66
N ASP A 7 -18.89 -20.94 4.68
CA ASP A 7 -17.54 -20.97 4.07
C ASP A 7 -16.45 -20.67 5.10
N GLU A 8 -16.70 -19.79 6.06
CA GLU A 8 -15.75 -19.46 7.12
C GLU A 8 -15.41 -20.68 7.99
N GLU A 9 -16.38 -21.56 8.24
CA GLU A 9 -16.19 -22.79 9.02
C GLU A 9 -15.38 -23.82 8.24
N LEU A 10 -15.67 -23.97 6.94
CA LEU A 10 -14.89 -24.83 6.03
C LEU A 10 -13.43 -24.35 5.92
N VAL A 11 -13.21 -23.03 5.81
CA VAL A 11 -11.87 -22.44 5.78
C VAL A 11 -11.11 -22.69 7.09
N ARG A 12 -11.77 -22.59 8.25
CA ARG A 12 -11.15 -22.94 9.54
C ARG A 12 -10.74 -24.41 9.60
N LEU A 13 -11.59 -25.30 9.11
CA LEU A 13 -11.31 -26.74 9.00
C LEU A 13 -10.09 -27.05 8.12
N VAL A 14 -9.92 -26.33 7.00
CA VAL A 14 -8.73 -26.49 6.13
C VAL A 14 -7.47 -25.97 6.80
N ARG A 15 -7.57 -24.87 7.56
CA ARG A 15 -6.42 -24.20 8.20
C ARG A 15 -5.94 -24.85 9.49
N GLY A 16 -6.66 -25.82 10.04
CA GLY A 16 -6.50 -26.37 11.40
C GLY A 16 -5.06 -26.32 11.89
N THR A 17 -4.81 -25.51 12.92
CA THR A 17 -3.51 -25.40 13.57
C THR A 17 -3.23 -26.70 14.32
N PRO A 18 -2.08 -27.37 14.08
CA PRO A 18 -1.75 -28.58 14.82
C PRO A 18 -1.59 -28.23 16.32
N GLY A 19 -2.55 -28.69 17.15
CA GLY A 19 -2.46 -28.58 18.61
C GLY A 19 -3.60 -27.83 19.29
N GLU A 20 -4.40 -27.04 18.58
CA GLU A 20 -5.54 -26.32 19.16
C GLU A 20 -6.83 -27.11 18.93
N GLN A 21 -7.32 -27.79 19.97
CA GLN A 21 -8.54 -28.59 19.90
C GLN A 21 -9.77 -27.71 20.14
N ASP A 22 -10.31 -27.08 19.08
CA ASP A 22 -11.64 -26.48 19.15
C ASP A 22 -12.68 -27.62 19.18
N PRO A 23 -13.50 -27.76 20.25
CA PRO A 23 -14.52 -28.81 20.32
C PRO A 23 -15.54 -28.73 19.16
N ARG A 24 -15.69 -27.56 18.51
CA ARG A 24 -16.53 -27.40 17.32
C ARG A 24 -15.95 -28.10 16.09
N GLN A 25 -14.64 -28.27 16.02
CA GLN A 25 -13.97 -28.92 14.90
C GLN A 25 -14.40 -30.39 14.77
N ALA A 26 -14.62 -31.09 15.89
CA ALA A 26 -15.11 -32.47 15.86
C ALA A 26 -16.54 -32.56 15.30
N LEU A 27 -17.41 -31.61 15.65
CA LEU A 27 -18.77 -31.51 15.12
C LEU A 27 -18.78 -31.20 13.63
N TRP A 28 -17.95 -30.25 13.18
CA TRP A 28 -17.87 -29.92 11.77
C TRP A 28 -17.28 -31.06 10.94
N THR A 29 -16.28 -31.77 11.46
CA THR A 29 -15.70 -32.96 10.80
C THR A 29 -16.77 -34.02 10.59
N ARG A 30 -17.53 -34.34 11.64
CA ARG A 30 -18.65 -35.29 11.54
C ARG A 30 -19.69 -34.86 10.51
N HIS A 31 -20.04 -33.57 10.47
CA HIS A 31 -20.97 -33.04 9.48
C HIS A 31 -20.44 -33.20 8.04
N VAL A 32 -19.17 -32.89 7.80
CA VAL A 32 -18.54 -33.05 6.47
C VAL A 32 -18.52 -34.51 6.03
N ASP A 33 -18.36 -35.44 6.97
CA ASP A 33 -18.42 -36.88 6.68
C ASP A 33 -19.84 -37.31 6.28
N GLU A 34 -20.87 -36.73 6.91
CA GLU A 34 -22.29 -37.04 6.67
C GLU A 34 -22.92 -36.25 5.49
N CYS A 35 -22.29 -35.17 5.01
CA CYS A 35 -22.86 -34.27 3.99
C CYS A 35 -22.00 -34.16 2.72
N ASP A 36 -22.46 -34.75 1.62
CA ASP A 36 -21.75 -34.77 0.33
C ASP A 36 -21.47 -33.36 -0.23
N GLY A 37 -22.40 -32.41 -0.05
CA GLY A 37 -22.23 -31.03 -0.53
C GLY A 37 -21.13 -30.27 0.20
N CYS A 38 -21.05 -30.42 1.54
CA CYS A 38 -19.96 -29.83 2.32
C CYS A 38 -18.62 -30.52 2.05
N ARG A 39 -18.63 -31.83 1.75
CA ARG A 39 -17.42 -32.57 1.36
C ARG A 39 -16.84 -32.08 0.04
N ALA A 40 -17.69 -31.84 -0.96
CA ALA A 40 -17.29 -31.28 -2.25
C ALA A 40 -16.69 -29.87 -2.08
N ARG A 41 -17.38 -28.97 -1.37
CA ARG A 41 -16.87 -27.61 -1.08
C ARG A 41 -15.55 -27.63 -0.32
N LEU A 42 -15.38 -28.53 0.65
CA LEU A 42 -14.13 -28.68 1.38
C LEU A 42 -12.98 -29.16 0.47
N ALA A 43 -13.27 -30.05 -0.48
CA ALA A 43 -12.30 -30.49 -1.48
C ALA A 43 -11.83 -29.34 -2.37
N ASP A 44 -12.75 -28.46 -2.79
CA ASP A 44 -12.42 -27.24 -3.56
C ASP A 44 -11.51 -26.31 -2.75
N TRP A 45 -11.85 -26.05 -1.48
CA TRP A 45 -11.01 -25.23 -0.60
C TRP A 45 -9.62 -25.84 -0.38
N ARG A 46 -9.51 -27.17 -0.25
CA ARG A 46 -8.21 -27.87 -0.17
C ARG A 46 -7.43 -27.79 -1.49
N ALA A 47 -8.10 -27.84 -2.63
CA ALA A 47 -7.46 -27.68 -3.94
C ALA A 47 -6.88 -26.27 -4.10
N VAL A 48 -7.64 -25.24 -3.74
CA VAL A 48 -7.15 -23.85 -3.69
C VAL A 48 -5.96 -23.71 -2.75
N GLY A 49 -6.02 -24.31 -1.55
CA GLY A 49 -4.92 -24.30 -0.58
C GLY A 49 -3.65 -24.94 -1.13
N ARG A 50 -3.75 -26.10 -1.79
CA ARG A 50 -2.59 -26.75 -2.43
C ARG A 50 -2.03 -25.93 -3.58
N ALA A 51 -2.88 -25.39 -4.45
CA ALA A 51 -2.43 -24.55 -5.55
C ALA A 51 -1.70 -23.29 -5.06
N ALA A 52 -2.13 -22.71 -3.94
CA ALA A 52 -1.43 -21.60 -3.30
C ALA A 52 -0.04 -22.02 -2.78
N ILE A 53 0.04 -23.15 -2.05
CA ILE A 53 1.31 -23.69 -1.53
C ILE A 53 2.27 -24.06 -2.67
N GLU A 54 1.77 -24.69 -3.74
CA GLU A 54 2.57 -25.05 -4.92
C GLU A 54 3.07 -23.82 -5.67
N ALA A 55 2.24 -22.76 -5.78
CA ALA A 55 2.67 -21.49 -6.35
C ALA A 55 3.70 -20.76 -5.47
N GLU A 56 3.71 -21.03 -4.17
CA GLU A 56 4.66 -20.49 -3.20
C GLU A 56 5.91 -21.38 -3.01
N ASP A 57 5.99 -22.57 -3.64
CA ASP A 57 7.14 -23.46 -3.44
C ASP A 57 8.45 -22.77 -3.85
N PRO A 58 9.32 -22.43 -2.89
CA PRO A 58 10.55 -21.68 -3.13
C PRO A 58 11.56 -22.48 -3.98
N ARG A 59 11.32 -23.76 -4.24
CA ARG A 59 12.14 -24.58 -5.15
C ARG A 59 11.89 -24.27 -6.63
N THR A 60 10.74 -23.68 -6.96
CA THR A 60 10.40 -23.29 -8.34
C THR A 60 10.94 -21.91 -8.71
N LEU A 61 11.15 -21.05 -7.70
CA LEU A 61 11.85 -19.78 -7.84
C LEU A 61 13.31 -20.00 -7.46
N ALA A 62 14.19 -20.16 -8.46
CA ALA A 62 15.64 -20.15 -8.21
C ALA A 62 16.05 -18.78 -7.66
N VAL A 63 15.94 -18.61 -6.34
CA VAL A 63 16.40 -17.41 -5.64
C VAL A 63 17.91 -17.37 -5.84
N PRO A 64 18.47 -16.34 -6.49
CA PRO A 64 19.90 -16.22 -6.67
C PRO A 64 20.58 -16.29 -5.31
N ALA A 65 21.70 -17.02 -5.21
CA ALA A 65 22.46 -17.07 -3.96
C ALA A 65 22.76 -15.64 -3.50
N PHE A 66 22.70 -15.41 -2.18
CA PHE A 66 22.91 -14.10 -1.55
C PHE A 66 24.17 -13.38 -2.09
N ASP A 67 25.25 -14.14 -2.28
CA ASP A 67 26.52 -13.64 -2.83
C ASP A 67 26.40 -13.14 -4.27
N THR A 68 25.47 -13.66 -5.06
CA THR A 68 25.18 -13.20 -6.42
C THR A 68 24.53 -11.82 -6.42
N LEU A 69 23.71 -11.53 -5.40
CA LEU A 69 23.01 -10.25 -5.27
C LEU A 69 23.87 -9.18 -4.61
N LEU A 70 24.69 -9.56 -3.61
CA LEU A 70 25.48 -8.62 -2.81
C LEU A 70 26.96 -8.54 -3.17
N GLY A 71 27.51 -9.56 -3.83
CA GLY A 71 28.92 -9.58 -4.24
C GLY A 71 29.35 -8.32 -5.00
N PRO A 72 28.60 -7.84 -6.01
CA PRO A 72 28.95 -6.62 -6.73
C PRO A 72 28.90 -5.36 -5.85
N VAL A 73 27.92 -5.28 -4.95
CA VAL A 73 27.71 -4.11 -4.08
C VAL A 73 28.78 -4.04 -2.99
N LEU A 74 29.11 -5.19 -2.37
CA LEU A 74 30.18 -5.28 -1.39
C LEU A 74 31.55 -5.02 -2.03
N ALA A 75 31.79 -5.56 -3.24
CA ALA A 75 33.02 -5.30 -3.99
C ALA A 75 33.20 -3.81 -4.32
N ALA A 76 32.12 -3.13 -4.77
CA ALA A 76 32.14 -1.69 -5.02
C ALA A 76 32.40 -0.90 -3.73
N ALA A 77 31.73 -1.23 -2.62
CA ALA A 77 31.95 -0.56 -1.34
C ALA A 77 33.38 -0.74 -0.81
N THR A 78 33.99 -1.91 -1.01
CA THR A 78 35.40 -2.14 -0.63
C THR A 78 36.38 -1.38 -1.52
N ALA A 79 36.09 -1.23 -2.81
CA ALA A 79 36.91 -0.44 -3.72
C ALA A 79 36.89 1.04 -3.33
N ASP A 80 35.72 1.59 -3.04
CA ASP A 80 35.55 2.98 -2.59
C ASP A 80 36.28 3.25 -1.27
N HIS A 81 36.28 2.30 -0.33
CA HIS A 81 37.03 2.42 0.93
C HIS A 81 38.54 2.32 0.74
N ALA A 82 39.01 1.45 -0.16
CA ALA A 82 40.45 1.31 -0.46
C ALA A 82 41.00 2.59 -1.14
N GLU A 83 40.20 3.22 -2.00
CA GLU A 83 40.56 4.49 -2.64
C GLU A 83 40.54 5.66 -1.64
N ALA A 84 39.51 5.74 -0.78
CA ALA A 84 39.43 6.76 0.26
C ALA A 84 40.52 6.64 1.34
N ALA A 85 40.99 5.42 1.62
CA ALA A 85 42.05 5.17 2.60
C ALA A 85 43.46 5.56 2.09
N GLY A 86 43.61 5.95 0.82
CA GLY A 86 44.88 6.45 0.29
C GLY A 86 46.04 5.46 0.46
N VAL A 87 45.78 4.15 0.51
CA VAL A 87 46.81 3.11 0.66
C VAL A 87 47.44 2.83 -0.71
N ALA A 88 48.01 3.87 -1.30
CA ALA A 88 48.90 3.73 -2.44
C ALA A 88 50.29 3.38 -1.90
N GLY A 89 50.63 2.08 -1.85
CA GLY A 89 52.04 1.66 -1.91
C GLY A 89 52.65 0.95 -0.68
N GLN A 90 51.90 0.18 0.12
CA GLN A 90 52.55 -0.77 1.02
C GLN A 90 52.91 -2.05 0.25
N ALA A 91 54.18 -2.19 -0.13
CA ALA A 91 54.77 -3.40 -0.68
C ALA A 91 54.61 -4.60 0.28
N PRO A 92 54.60 -5.86 -0.22
CA PRO A 92 54.53 -7.05 0.63
C PRO A 92 55.77 -7.11 1.53
N VAL A 93 55.59 -6.84 2.82
CA VAL A 93 56.66 -6.96 3.82
C VAL A 93 56.77 -8.43 4.19
N ASP A 94 57.72 -9.11 3.56
CA ASP A 94 58.32 -10.35 4.07
C ASP A 94 59.07 -10.08 5.39
N ALA A 95 59.14 -11.13 6.21
CA ALA A 95 59.96 -11.30 7.41
C ALA A 95 59.41 -10.78 8.77
N ALA A 96 58.91 -11.74 9.55
CA ALA A 96 59.22 -11.95 10.97
C ALA A 96 59.57 -10.69 11.78
N GLN A 97 58.56 -9.89 12.13
CA GLN A 97 58.71 -8.90 13.19
C GLN A 97 58.47 -9.54 14.57
N PRO A 98 59.38 -9.33 15.54
CA PRO A 98 59.16 -9.73 16.92
C PRO A 98 57.98 -8.95 17.50
N VAL A 99 57.05 -9.68 18.12
CA VAL A 99 55.86 -9.16 18.81
C VAL A 99 56.28 -8.08 19.81
N PRO A 100 55.93 -6.80 19.60
CA PRO A 100 56.20 -5.75 20.57
C PRO A 100 55.35 -5.98 21.82
N ALA A 101 55.99 -5.88 22.98
CA ALA A 101 55.34 -5.94 24.27
C ALA A 101 54.21 -4.91 24.37
N ALA A 102 53.07 -5.41 24.85
CA ALA A 102 51.81 -4.72 25.12
C ALA A 102 51.93 -3.20 25.32
N ALA A 103 51.54 -2.45 24.29
CA ALA A 103 51.16 -1.06 24.46
C ALA A 103 49.97 -0.97 25.43
N PRO A 104 49.92 0.05 26.31
CA PRO A 104 48.76 0.27 27.18
C PRO A 104 47.49 0.40 26.32
N PRO A 105 46.32 0.00 26.84
CA PRO A 105 45.04 0.04 26.11
C PRO A 105 44.77 1.48 25.68
N GLY A 106 45.19 1.78 24.45
CA GLY A 106 44.94 3.05 23.80
C GLY A 106 43.45 3.23 23.72
N THR A 107 42.99 4.40 24.16
CA THR A 107 41.65 4.92 24.01
C THR A 107 41.09 4.51 22.65
N ALA A 108 40.28 3.44 22.64
CA ALA A 108 39.56 3.00 21.45
C ALA A 108 38.77 4.21 20.97
N THR A 109 39.22 4.80 19.87
CA THR A 109 38.51 5.88 19.20
C THR A 109 37.11 5.36 18.96
N ALA A 110 36.14 5.99 19.63
CA ALA A 110 34.75 5.57 19.60
C ALA A 110 34.36 5.29 18.15
N PRO A 111 33.77 4.12 17.85
CA PRO A 111 33.41 3.77 16.47
C PRO A 111 32.60 4.93 15.91
N GLU A 112 33.11 5.51 14.83
CA GLU A 112 32.51 6.67 14.20
C GLU A 112 31.11 6.25 13.75
N VAL A 113 30.09 6.77 14.44
CA VAL A 113 28.70 6.42 14.16
C VAL A 113 28.44 6.83 12.71
N PRO A 114 28.11 5.88 11.81
CA PRO A 114 27.91 6.20 10.40
C PRO A 114 26.84 7.29 10.31
N ARG A 115 27.22 8.46 9.76
CA ARG A 115 26.29 9.56 9.53
C ARG A 115 25.27 9.09 8.51
N PHE A 116 24.05 8.85 8.96
CA PHE A 116 22.98 8.39 8.10
C PHE A 116 22.81 9.34 6.90
N PRO A 117 22.63 8.81 5.67
CA PRO A 117 22.33 9.64 4.52
C PRO A 117 21.08 10.47 4.79
N ALA A 118 21.01 11.65 4.16
CA ALA A 118 19.92 12.60 4.38
C ALA A 118 18.54 11.92 4.25
N PRO A 119 17.61 12.13 5.20
CA PRO A 119 16.37 11.37 5.32
C PRO A 119 15.49 11.40 4.06
N TRP A 120 15.60 12.46 3.26
CA TRP A 120 14.89 12.60 1.99
C TRP A 120 15.39 11.62 0.91
N ARG A 121 16.68 11.26 0.90
CA ARG A 121 17.23 10.29 -0.07
C ARG A 121 16.68 8.90 0.20
N LEU A 122 16.61 8.52 1.48
CA LEU A 122 16.01 7.25 1.89
C LEU A 122 14.52 7.22 1.53
N ALA A 123 13.76 8.29 1.84
CA ALA A 123 12.36 8.38 1.45
C ALA A 123 12.16 8.26 -0.07
N TRP A 124 13.03 8.90 -0.86
CA TRP A 124 13.00 8.82 -2.33
C TRP A 124 13.35 7.43 -2.86
N GLN A 125 14.37 6.78 -2.30
CA GLN A 125 14.73 5.41 -2.66
C GLN A 125 13.59 4.45 -2.36
N LEU A 126 12.97 4.56 -1.18
CA LEU A 126 11.79 3.78 -0.79
C LEU A 126 10.62 4.03 -1.75
N ALA A 127 10.33 5.29 -2.08
CA ALA A 127 9.29 5.63 -3.03
C ALA A 127 9.54 5.01 -4.41
N ARG A 128 10.78 5.03 -4.91
CA ARG A 128 11.14 4.42 -6.21
C ARG A 128 11.01 2.90 -6.18
N THR A 129 11.42 2.25 -5.09
CA THR A 129 11.28 0.79 -4.96
C THR A 129 9.82 0.39 -4.88
N GLU A 130 8.99 1.12 -4.12
CA GLU A 130 7.54 0.90 -4.05
C GLU A 130 6.86 1.13 -5.41
N ALA A 131 7.27 2.16 -6.15
CA ALA A 131 6.74 2.44 -7.49
C ALA A 131 7.02 1.31 -8.49
N ALA A 132 8.26 0.77 -8.50
CA ALA A 132 8.64 -0.37 -9.34
C ALA A 132 7.84 -1.65 -9.01
N MET A 133 7.30 -1.67 -7.80
CA MET A 133 6.51 -2.75 -7.22
C MET A 133 5.00 -2.57 -7.49
N LEU A 134 4.51 -1.43 -7.97
CA LEU A 134 3.08 -1.32 -8.29
C LEU A 134 2.69 -2.23 -9.46
N PRO A 135 1.45 -2.77 -9.48
CA PRO A 135 0.97 -3.53 -10.62
C PRO A 135 1.14 -2.71 -11.90
N ARG A 136 1.81 -3.27 -12.91
CA ARG A 136 2.08 -2.58 -14.19
C ARG A 136 0.81 -2.06 -14.87
N ALA A 137 -0.33 -2.70 -14.59
CA ALA A 137 -1.64 -2.31 -15.11
C ALA A 137 -2.27 -1.09 -14.40
N TRP A 138 -1.81 -0.71 -13.20
CA TRP A 138 -2.42 0.39 -12.44
C TRP A 138 -2.26 1.73 -13.16
N ALA A 139 -1.03 2.13 -13.48
CA ALA A 139 -0.75 3.41 -14.14
C ALA A 139 -1.47 3.59 -15.49
N PRO A 140 -1.46 2.63 -16.44
CA PRO A 140 -2.18 2.78 -17.70
C PRO A 140 -3.70 2.80 -17.49
N LEU A 141 -4.22 2.11 -16.47
CA LEU A 141 -5.66 2.10 -16.19
C LEU A 141 -6.13 3.43 -15.59
N THR A 142 -5.40 4.01 -14.64
CA THR A 142 -5.69 5.37 -14.13
C THR A 142 -5.57 6.39 -15.25
N ALA A 143 -4.50 6.32 -16.06
CA ALA A 143 -4.31 7.23 -17.18
C ALA A 143 -5.42 7.11 -18.22
N ALA A 144 -5.82 5.89 -18.59
CA ALA A 144 -6.93 5.67 -19.51
C ALA A 144 -8.24 6.23 -18.96
N GLY A 145 -8.52 6.03 -17.65
CA GLY A 145 -9.70 6.58 -17.00
C GLY A 145 -9.75 8.11 -17.02
N LEU A 146 -8.65 8.77 -16.66
CA LEU A 146 -8.55 10.24 -16.65
C LEU A 146 -8.60 10.83 -18.06
N VAL A 147 -7.91 10.23 -19.03
CA VAL A 147 -7.93 10.68 -20.43
C VAL A 147 -9.33 10.49 -21.02
N ALA A 148 -9.97 9.34 -20.78
CA ALA A 148 -11.34 9.11 -21.23
C ALA A 148 -12.31 10.14 -20.63
N ALA A 149 -12.20 10.43 -19.33
CA ALA A 149 -13.02 11.46 -18.68
C ALA A 149 -12.76 12.86 -19.26
N ALA A 150 -11.49 13.23 -19.48
CA ALA A 150 -11.11 14.53 -20.04
C ALA A 150 -11.59 14.71 -21.50
N VAL A 151 -11.58 13.63 -22.29
CA VAL A 151 -12.09 13.63 -23.68
C VAL A 151 -13.62 13.62 -23.71
N LEU A 152 -14.26 12.90 -22.80
CA LEU A 152 -15.73 12.82 -22.74
C LEU A 152 -16.36 14.12 -22.23
N ALA A 153 -15.70 14.83 -21.30
CA ALA A 153 -16.19 16.08 -20.73
C ALA A 153 -16.66 17.12 -21.78
N PRO A 154 -15.88 17.47 -22.82
CA PRO A 154 -16.33 18.39 -23.87
C PRO A 154 -17.34 17.80 -24.87
N MET A 155 -17.47 16.47 -24.96
CA MET A 155 -18.47 15.82 -25.83
C MET A 155 -19.88 15.92 -25.24
N LEU A 156 -19.97 16.18 -23.93
CA LEU A 156 -21.22 16.49 -23.27
C LEU A 156 -21.57 17.95 -23.60
N ASN A 157 -22.65 18.17 -24.36
CA ASN A 157 -23.11 19.50 -24.78
C ASN A 157 -23.43 20.45 -23.60
N ASP A 158 -23.37 19.96 -22.36
CA ASP A 158 -23.45 20.71 -21.12
C ASP A 158 -22.08 20.71 -20.42
N GLY A 159 -21.35 21.82 -20.53
CA GLY A 159 -20.02 21.97 -19.93
C GLY A 159 -20.00 21.82 -18.40
N ARG A 160 -21.13 22.08 -17.72
CA ARG A 160 -21.24 21.86 -16.27
C ARG A 160 -21.26 20.37 -15.95
N LEU A 161 -22.10 19.61 -16.66
CA LEU A 161 -22.18 18.16 -16.53
C LEU A 161 -20.85 17.49 -16.87
N GLY A 162 -20.15 17.97 -17.91
CA GLY A 162 -18.82 17.49 -18.27
C GLY A 162 -17.79 17.67 -17.16
N LEU A 163 -17.71 18.86 -16.56
CA LEU A 163 -16.82 19.16 -15.44
C LEU A 163 -17.15 18.30 -14.20
N ARG A 164 -18.44 18.12 -13.90
CA ARG A 164 -18.89 17.29 -12.78
C ARG A 164 -18.52 15.81 -12.97
N LEU A 165 -18.75 15.27 -14.16
CA LEU A 165 -18.39 13.89 -14.47
C LEU A 165 -16.88 13.68 -14.35
N PHE A 166 -16.09 14.62 -14.87
CA PHE A 166 -14.64 14.60 -14.75
C PHE A 166 -14.19 14.60 -13.27
N GLY A 167 -14.72 15.53 -12.45
CA GLY A 167 -14.43 15.59 -11.03
C GLY A 167 -14.81 14.30 -10.29
N ALA A 168 -15.98 13.74 -10.57
CA ALA A 168 -16.43 12.46 -10.01
C ALA A 168 -15.50 11.29 -10.37
N VAL A 169 -14.99 11.25 -11.60
CA VAL A 169 -14.00 10.24 -12.02
C VAL A 169 -12.66 10.44 -11.30
N CYS A 170 -12.19 11.69 -11.15
CA CYS A 170 -10.98 11.99 -10.38
C CYS A 170 -11.09 11.50 -8.93
N VAL A 171 -12.19 11.82 -8.23
CA VAL A 171 -12.45 11.34 -6.86
C VAL A 171 -12.45 9.82 -6.81
N LEU A 172 -13.16 9.17 -7.73
CA LEU A 172 -13.28 7.70 -7.78
C LEU A 172 -11.92 7.04 -7.99
N LEU A 173 -11.08 7.55 -8.90
CA LEU A 173 -9.76 6.99 -9.17
C LEU A 173 -8.82 7.15 -7.97
N VAL A 174 -8.80 8.32 -7.34
CA VAL A 174 -8.01 8.56 -6.11
C VAL A 174 -8.48 7.65 -4.97
N LEU A 175 -9.80 7.44 -4.83
CA LEU A 175 -10.39 6.52 -3.86
C LEU A 175 -9.98 5.06 -4.13
N LEU A 176 -10.09 4.59 -5.38
CA LEU A 176 -9.72 3.23 -5.78
C LEU A 176 -8.23 2.97 -5.54
N ALA A 177 -7.39 3.96 -5.80
CA ALA A 177 -5.97 3.88 -5.55
C ALA A 177 -5.62 3.81 -4.06
N ALA A 178 -6.30 4.61 -3.23
CA ALA A 178 -6.25 4.48 -1.77
C ALA A 178 -6.62 3.07 -1.31
N LEU A 179 -7.73 2.51 -1.80
CA LEU A 179 -8.17 1.16 -1.46
C LEU A 179 -7.20 0.07 -1.96
N ALA A 180 -6.56 0.28 -3.11
CA ALA A 180 -5.53 -0.60 -3.63
C ALA A 180 -4.26 -0.61 -2.76
N VAL A 181 -3.93 0.51 -2.10
CA VAL A 181 -2.84 0.60 -1.12
C VAL A 181 -3.21 -0.13 0.18
N ALA A 182 -4.47 -0.06 0.61
CA ALA A 182 -4.91 -0.65 1.88
C ALA A 182 -5.24 -2.15 1.84
N SER A 183 -5.20 -2.82 0.67
CA SER A 183 -5.55 -4.23 0.54
C SER A 183 -4.41 -5.16 0.97
N PRO A 184 -4.44 -5.78 2.16
CA PRO A 184 -3.30 -6.53 2.68
C PRO A 184 -3.15 -7.90 1.99
N ARG A 185 -4.26 -8.47 1.52
CA ARG A 185 -4.34 -9.85 1.02
C ARG A 185 -3.82 -10.04 -0.41
N ARG A 186 -3.56 -8.96 -1.14
CA ARG A 186 -3.05 -9.03 -2.52
C ARG A 186 -1.58 -8.64 -2.62
N ASP A 187 -0.92 -8.41 -1.49
CA ASP A 187 0.47 -8.01 -1.50
C ASP A 187 1.38 -9.20 -1.17
N PRO A 188 1.99 -9.87 -2.17
CA PRO A 188 2.98 -10.94 -1.94
C PRO A 188 4.19 -10.45 -1.12
N ARG A 189 4.28 -9.15 -0.85
CA ARG A 189 5.36 -8.50 -0.09
C ARG A 189 5.13 -8.51 1.40
N HIS A 190 3.96 -8.92 1.87
CA HIS A 190 3.71 -9.01 3.31
C HIS A 190 4.72 -9.94 3.99
N GLU A 191 5.20 -10.97 3.28
CA GLU A 191 6.27 -11.86 3.75
C GLU A 191 7.64 -11.19 3.75
N LEU A 192 7.97 -10.44 2.69
CA LEU A 192 9.24 -9.69 2.60
C LEU A 192 9.33 -8.57 3.65
N GLN A 193 8.20 -7.95 4.01
CA GLN A 193 8.16 -6.91 5.04
C GLN A 193 8.53 -7.43 6.43
N PHE A 194 8.34 -8.72 6.72
CA PHE A 194 8.81 -9.32 7.96
C PHE A 194 10.33 -9.56 7.97
N THR A 195 10.98 -9.56 6.80
CA THR A 195 12.44 -9.74 6.70
C THR A 195 13.21 -8.42 6.67
N LEU A 196 12.55 -7.30 6.35
CA LEU A 196 13.17 -5.99 6.26
C LEU A 196 13.17 -5.28 7.62
N PRO A 197 14.27 -4.60 8.00
CA PRO A 197 14.36 -3.82 9.25
C PRO A 197 13.62 -2.46 9.16
N LEU A 198 12.51 -2.40 8.42
CA LEU A 198 11.72 -1.19 8.21
C LEU A 198 10.38 -1.31 8.94
N PRO A 199 9.97 -0.29 9.73
CA PRO A 199 8.67 -0.33 10.37
C PRO A 199 7.53 -0.30 9.33
N PRO A 200 6.48 -1.12 9.49
CA PRO A 200 5.42 -1.30 8.47
C PRO A 200 4.70 0.00 8.13
N GLY A 201 4.58 0.91 9.11
CA GLY A 201 3.99 2.23 8.89
C GLY A 201 4.78 3.10 7.90
N THR A 202 6.11 2.96 7.80
CA THR A 202 6.92 3.72 6.84
C THR A 202 6.74 3.21 5.43
N VAL A 203 6.69 1.89 5.24
CA VAL A 203 6.41 1.26 3.94
C VAL A 203 5.02 1.65 3.46
N PHE A 204 4.01 1.57 4.34
CA PHE A 204 2.64 2.01 4.06
C PHE A 204 2.58 3.48 3.61
N LEU A 205 3.23 4.39 4.36
CA LEU A 205 3.28 5.81 4.01
C LEU A 205 3.98 6.06 2.67
N ALA A 206 5.10 5.39 2.41
CA ALA A 206 5.84 5.53 1.15
C ALA A 206 4.97 5.11 -0.04
N ARG A 207 4.33 3.95 0.06
CA ARG A 207 3.43 3.44 -0.98
C ARG A 207 2.22 4.36 -1.19
N MET A 208 1.59 4.80 -0.11
CA MET A 208 0.47 5.73 -0.17
C MET A 208 0.86 7.05 -0.84
N ALA A 209 2.02 7.61 -0.48
CA ALA A 209 2.53 8.85 -1.06
C ALA A 209 2.83 8.72 -2.56
N VAL A 210 3.41 7.59 -3.00
CA VAL A 210 3.68 7.32 -4.41
C VAL A 210 2.38 7.20 -5.20
N VAL A 211 1.46 6.35 -4.75
CA VAL A 211 0.22 6.04 -5.46
C VAL A 211 -0.68 7.27 -5.53
N LEU A 212 -1.02 7.87 -4.37
CA LEU A 212 -1.88 9.04 -4.33
C LEU A 212 -1.22 10.26 -4.97
N GLY A 213 0.09 10.43 -4.79
CA GLY A 213 0.83 11.54 -5.39
C GLY A 213 0.83 11.49 -6.92
N ALA A 214 1.06 10.31 -7.50
CA ALA A 214 1.02 10.12 -8.94
C ALA A 214 -0.40 10.30 -9.51
N ASP A 215 -1.43 9.76 -8.86
CA ASP A 215 -2.82 9.94 -9.30
C ASP A 215 -3.28 11.40 -9.20
N LEU A 216 -2.95 12.09 -8.10
CA LEU A 216 -3.24 13.51 -7.94
C LEU A 216 -2.51 14.35 -8.99
N ALA A 217 -1.23 14.08 -9.25
CA ALA A 217 -0.48 14.79 -10.28
C ALA A 217 -1.08 14.60 -11.67
N LEU A 218 -1.49 13.37 -11.99
CA LEU A 218 -2.12 13.05 -13.26
C LEU A 218 -3.51 13.68 -13.38
N ALA A 219 -4.32 13.65 -12.33
CA ALA A 219 -5.64 14.30 -12.29
C ALA A 219 -5.53 15.83 -12.43
N VAL A 220 -4.53 16.45 -11.81
CA VAL A 220 -4.22 17.88 -11.97
C VAL A 220 -3.79 18.19 -13.42
N LEU A 221 -2.92 17.37 -14.00
CA LEU A 221 -2.51 17.51 -15.40
C LEU A 221 -3.71 17.40 -16.36
N CYS A 222 -4.57 16.41 -16.15
CA CYS A 222 -5.81 16.26 -16.92
C CYS A 222 -6.80 17.40 -16.68
N SER A 223 -6.86 17.96 -15.47
CA SER A 223 -7.69 19.14 -15.16
C SER A 223 -7.28 20.36 -15.98
N ALA A 224 -5.99 20.47 -16.34
CA ALA A 224 -5.51 21.52 -17.24
C ALA A 224 -5.93 21.34 -18.71
N LEU A 225 -6.33 20.12 -19.10
CA LEU A 225 -6.81 19.80 -20.45
C LEU A 225 -8.32 19.99 -20.58
N VAL A 226 -9.08 19.89 -19.48
CA VAL A 226 -10.51 20.18 -19.46
C VAL A 226 -10.69 21.69 -19.53
N GLY A 227 -10.98 22.21 -20.73
CA GLY A 227 -11.07 23.65 -20.99
C GLY A 227 -12.01 24.39 -20.02
N GLY A 228 -11.79 25.69 -19.82
CA GLY A 228 -12.57 26.50 -18.88
C GLY A 228 -11.86 27.78 -18.43
N PRO A 229 -12.32 28.43 -17.33
CA PRO A 229 -11.73 29.67 -16.82
C PRO A 229 -10.35 29.49 -16.15
N GLY A 230 -9.79 28.29 -16.20
CA GLY A 230 -8.50 27.90 -15.62
C GLY A 230 -8.55 26.51 -15.01
N TRP A 231 -7.38 25.91 -14.77
CA TRP A 231 -7.26 24.57 -14.20
C TRP A 231 -7.56 24.51 -12.69
N TRP A 232 -7.29 25.60 -11.96
CA TRP A 232 -7.42 25.63 -10.51
C TRP A 232 -8.87 25.48 -10.01
N PRO A 233 -9.89 26.17 -10.56
CA PRO A 233 -11.27 25.94 -10.16
C PRO A 233 -11.72 24.49 -10.36
N VAL A 234 -11.26 23.84 -11.44
CA VAL A 234 -11.54 22.42 -11.71
C VAL A 234 -10.93 21.55 -10.63
N VAL A 235 -9.65 21.78 -10.28
CA VAL A 235 -8.97 21.05 -9.20
C VAL A 235 -9.65 21.27 -7.85
N ALA A 236 -9.97 22.51 -7.50
CA ALA A 236 -10.59 22.86 -6.22
C ALA A 236 -11.98 22.24 -6.04
N ASP A 237 -12.68 21.94 -7.13
CA ASP A 237 -14.01 21.32 -7.12
C ASP A 237 -13.96 19.85 -6.67
N TRP A 238 -12.96 19.07 -7.10
CA TRP A 238 -12.87 17.64 -6.77
C TRP A 238 -11.85 17.30 -5.67
N LEU A 239 -10.88 18.16 -5.39
CA LEU A 239 -9.75 17.83 -4.50
C LEU A 239 -10.19 17.58 -3.05
N GLY A 240 -11.06 18.44 -2.49
CA GLY A 240 -11.55 18.32 -1.12
C GLY A 240 -12.29 17.00 -0.89
N GLU A 241 -13.23 16.69 -1.78
CA GLU A 241 -13.97 15.43 -1.78
C GLU A 241 -13.03 14.22 -1.95
N ALA A 242 -12.10 14.28 -2.89
CA ALA A 242 -11.12 13.21 -3.13
C ALA A 242 -10.27 12.92 -1.89
N LEU A 243 -9.73 13.95 -1.23
CA LEU A 243 -8.92 13.81 -0.03
C LEU A 243 -9.73 13.25 1.14
N LEU A 244 -10.95 13.74 1.34
CA LEU A 244 -11.80 13.29 2.44
C LEU A 244 -12.28 11.85 2.22
N ALA A 245 -12.73 11.51 1.01
CA ALA A 245 -13.20 10.16 0.65
C ALA A 245 -12.08 9.13 0.74
N SER A 246 -10.91 9.43 0.16
CA SER A 246 -9.76 8.53 0.20
C SER A 246 -9.19 8.35 1.59
N SER A 247 -9.05 9.42 2.40
CA SER A 247 -8.54 9.33 3.77
C SER A 247 -9.51 8.59 4.70
N LEU A 248 -10.82 8.83 4.57
CA LEU A 248 -11.85 8.08 5.30
C LEU A 248 -11.81 6.59 4.92
N ALA A 249 -11.78 6.30 3.62
CA ALA A 249 -11.72 4.93 3.11
C ALA A 249 -10.47 4.19 3.60
N LEU A 250 -9.29 4.81 3.50
CA LEU A 250 -8.03 4.27 4.02
C LEU A 250 -8.11 3.99 5.52
N SER A 251 -8.64 4.94 6.30
CA SER A 251 -8.68 4.82 7.75
C SER A 251 -9.54 3.65 8.22
N LEU A 252 -10.69 3.46 7.60
CA LEU A 252 -11.61 2.36 7.90
C LEU A 252 -11.15 1.03 7.28
N ALA A 253 -10.50 1.07 6.11
CA ALA A 253 -9.91 -0.11 5.48
C ALA A 253 -8.83 -0.73 6.36
N VAL A 254 -7.95 0.10 6.93
CA VAL A 254 -6.84 -0.33 7.80
C VAL A 254 -7.33 -0.82 9.16
N ARG A 255 -8.37 -0.20 9.74
CA ARG A 255 -8.81 -0.48 11.11
C ARG A 255 -9.89 -1.53 11.23
N VAL A 256 -10.78 -1.62 10.25
CA VAL A 256 -11.97 -2.47 10.33
C VAL A 256 -11.87 -3.56 9.28
N ALA A 257 -12.03 -3.19 8.01
CA ALA A 257 -11.88 -4.09 6.88
C ALA A 257 -11.85 -3.29 5.56
N PRO A 258 -11.18 -3.77 4.50
CA PRO A 258 -11.17 -3.11 3.19
C PRO A 258 -12.58 -2.82 2.63
N ALA A 259 -13.53 -3.74 2.85
CA ALA A 259 -14.91 -3.56 2.41
C ALA A 259 -15.60 -2.37 3.10
N VAL A 260 -15.36 -2.18 4.40
CA VAL A 260 -15.93 -1.06 5.17
C VAL A 260 -15.36 0.27 4.68
N GLY A 261 -14.05 0.32 4.43
CA GLY A 261 -13.42 1.49 3.81
C GLY A 261 -13.98 1.82 2.43
N ALA A 262 -14.17 0.80 1.59
CA ALA A 262 -14.74 0.98 0.25
C ALA A 262 -16.18 1.49 0.30
N VAL A 263 -17.02 0.93 1.18
CA VAL A 263 -18.40 1.39 1.38
C VAL A 263 -18.42 2.83 1.87
N ALA A 264 -17.59 3.19 2.85
CA ALA A 264 -17.56 4.55 3.40
C ALA A 264 -17.09 5.59 2.37
N GLY A 265 -15.97 5.35 1.70
CA GLY A 265 -15.48 6.25 0.65
C GLY A 265 -16.42 6.32 -0.55
N GLY A 266 -16.97 5.17 -0.97
CA GLY A 266 -17.93 5.11 -2.07
C GLY A 266 -19.26 5.79 -1.75
N SER A 267 -19.71 5.73 -0.49
CA SER A 267 -20.89 6.46 -0.03
C SER A 267 -20.66 7.96 -0.05
N LEU A 268 -19.46 8.42 0.36
CA LEU A 268 -19.11 9.84 0.32
C LEU A 268 -19.03 10.36 -1.12
N TRP A 269 -18.39 9.58 -2.01
CA TRP A 269 -18.37 9.86 -3.45
C TRP A 269 -19.77 9.93 -4.05
N LEU A 270 -20.63 8.95 -3.73
CA LEU A 270 -22.00 8.94 -4.24
C LEU A 270 -22.79 10.15 -3.73
N ALA A 271 -22.58 10.56 -2.47
CA ALA A 271 -23.18 11.75 -1.92
C ALA A 271 -22.69 13.01 -2.65
N GLY A 272 -21.39 13.16 -2.91
CA GLY A 272 -20.83 14.27 -3.70
C GLY A 272 -21.41 14.33 -5.12
N VAL A 273 -21.52 13.17 -5.77
CA VAL A 273 -22.21 13.06 -7.06
C VAL A 273 -23.67 13.51 -6.93
N VAL A 274 -24.45 12.99 -5.99
CA VAL A 274 -25.90 13.26 -5.93
C VAL A 274 -26.22 14.69 -5.47
N THR A 275 -25.47 15.25 -4.52
CA THR A 275 -25.81 16.49 -3.79
C THR A 275 -24.81 17.63 -3.96
N GLY A 276 -23.82 17.53 -4.85
CA GLY A 276 -22.89 18.64 -5.09
C GLY A 276 -23.59 19.90 -5.64
N PRO A 277 -22.87 21.02 -5.87
CA PRO A 277 -23.42 22.30 -6.37
C PRO A 277 -24.18 22.23 -7.71
N GLN A 278 -24.14 21.07 -8.34
CA GLN A 278 -24.80 20.73 -9.59
C GLN A 278 -25.47 19.35 -9.50
N GLY A 279 -25.85 18.92 -8.30
CA GLY A 279 -26.41 17.62 -7.98
C GLY A 279 -27.72 17.34 -8.71
N LEU A 280 -28.13 16.08 -8.71
CA LEU A 280 -29.43 15.68 -9.31
C LEU A 280 -30.61 16.12 -8.43
N VAL A 281 -30.34 16.40 -7.15
CA VAL A 281 -31.37 16.68 -6.15
C VAL A 281 -30.99 17.93 -5.38
N SER A 282 -31.80 18.99 -5.52
CA SER A 282 -31.73 20.16 -4.64
C SER A 282 -32.27 19.77 -3.26
N SER A 283 -31.42 19.80 -2.24
CA SER A 283 -31.82 19.48 -0.86
C SER A 283 -31.11 20.43 0.12
N PRO A 284 -31.67 20.72 1.30
CA PRO A 284 -30.98 21.53 2.31
C PRO A 284 -29.65 20.90 2.78
N LEU A 285 -29.49 19.59 2.58
CA LEU A 285 -28.25 18.86 2.81
C LEU A 285 -27.12 19.31 1.86
N GLU A 286 -27.44 19.81 0.66
CA GLU A 286 -26.47 20.33 -0.32
C GLU A 286 -25.59 21.44 0.27
N THR A 287 -26.16 22.38 1.03
CA THR A 287 -25.39 23.48 1.61
C THR A 287 -24.37 22.98 2.65
N VAL A 288 -24.79 22.03 3.48
CA VAL A 288 -23.93 21.45 4.53
C VAL A 288 -22.86 20.57 3.90
N LEU A 289 -23.26 19.68 2.99
CA LEU A 289 -22.35 18.75 2.33
C LEU A 289 -21.39 19.47 1.39
N GLY A 290 -21.86 20.48 0.67
CA GLY A 290 -21.03 21.34 -0.18
C GLY A 290 -19.91 21.99 0.62
N HIS A 291 -20.17 22.47 1.84
CA HIS A 291 -19.09 23.01 2.69
C HIS A 291 -18.09 21.94 3.14
N VAL A 292 -18.57 20.74 3.47
CA VAL A 292 -17.73 19.60 3.91
C VAL A 292 -16.96 18.96 2.76
N LEU A 293 -17.46 19.00 1.53
CA LEU A 293 -16.82 18.40 0.36
C LEU A 293 -15.95 19.40 -0.41
N SER A 294 -16.21 20.71 -0.25
CA SER A 294 -15.38 21.75 -0.86
C SER A 294 -13.96 21.76 -0.29
N THR A 295 -12.99 22.11 -1.13
CA THR A 295 -11.58 22.22 -0.71
C THR A 295 -11.38 23.41 0.24
N THR A 296 -11.57 23.17 1.54
CA THR A 296 -11.34 24.15 2.62
C THR A 296 -10.19 23.71 3.54
N PRO A 297 -9.57 24.64 4.30
CA PRO A 297 -8.54 24.27 5.28
C PRO A 297 -8.99 23.21 6.27
N TRP A 298 -10.28 23.19 6.63
CA TRP A 298 -10.86 22.21 7.55
C TRP A 298 -10.93 20.80 6.94
N THR A 299 -11.32 20.68 5.67
CA THR A 299 -11.34 19.38 4.97
C THR A 299 -9.95 18.79 4.84
N VAL A 300 -8.94 19.63 4.56
CA VAL A 300 -7.54 19.22 4.53
C VAL A 300 -7.08 18.76 5.91
N ALA A 301 -7.38 19.53 6.97
CA ALA A 301 -7.05 19.16 8.34
C ALA A 301 -7.70 17.82 8.77
N ALA A 302 -8.99 17.63 8.46
CA ALA A 302 -9.71 16.39 8.72
C ALA A 302 -9.08 15.20 7.97
N SER A 303 -8.74 15.39 6.70
CA SER A 303 -8.07 14.36 5.88
C SER A 303 -6.71 13.99 6.46
N VAL A 304 -5.91 14.97 6.87
CA VAL A 304 -4.61 14.74 7.53
C VAL A 304 -4.77 13.98 8.84
N LEU A 305 -5.77 14.33 9.65
CA LEU A 305 -6.07 13.63 10.90
C LEU A 305 -6.47 12.17 10.65
N LEU A 306 -7.31 11.90 9.65
CA LEU A 306 -7.70 10.55 9.24
C LEU A 306 -6.49 9.72 8.75
N LEU A 307 -5.61 10.32 7.95
CA LEU A 307 -4.38 9.67 7.48
C LEU A 307 -3.39 9.41 8.62
N ALA A 308 -3.23 10.35 9.55
CA ALA A 308 -2.41 10.17 10.74
C ALA A 308 -2.97 9.04 11.62
N TRP A 309 -4.29 8.96 11.75
CA TRP A 309 -4.98 7.91 12.49
C TRP A 309 -4.85 6.52 11.86
N ALA A 310 -4.92 6.44 10.52
CA ALA A 310 -4.64 5.23 9.75
C ALA A 310 -3.18 4.76 9.93
N THR A 311 -2.24 5.70 9.82
CA THR A 311 -0.81 5.44 10.01
C THR A 311 -0.50 4.95 11.42
N ALA A 312 -1.09 5.58 12.44
CA ALA A 312 -0.94 5.17 13.83
C ALA A 312 -1.50 3.77 14.08
N ALA A 313 -2.56 3.37 13.39
CA ALA A 313 -3.11 2.02 13.47
C ALA A 313 -2.13 0.97 12.90
N MET A 314 -1.51 1.24 11.74
CA MET A 314 -0.51 0.36 11.14
C MET A 314 0.72 0.14 12.05
N ARG A 315 1.10 1.16 12.83
CA ARG A 315 2.22 1.04 13.79
C ARG A 315 1.90 0.16 15.00
N ARG A 316 0.61 -0.05 15.31
CA ARG A 316 0.17 -0.81 16.48
C ARG A 316 -0.08 -2.29 16.19
N TYR A 317 0.01 -2.73 14.93
CA TYR A 317 -0.05 -4.15 14.61
C TYR A 317 1.13 -4.86 15.28
N PRO A 318 0.90 -5.65 16.35
CA PRO A 318 1.97 -6.29 17.08
C PRO A 318 2.65 -7.29 16.14
N SER A 319 3.96 -7.19 15.99
CA SER A 319 4.81 -8.11 15.23
C SER A 319 4.90 -9.51 15.87
N GLY A 320 3.96 -9.88 16.74
CA GLY A 320 4.07 -11.07 17.57
C GLY A 320 2.71 -11.68 17.85
N HIS A 321 2.26 -12.54 16.95
CA HIS A 321 1.62 -13.81 17.27
C HIS A 321 2.39 -14.89 16.49
N THR A 322 3.63 -15.14 16.92
CA THR A 322 4.29 -16.42 16.66
C THR A 322 3.67 -17.42 17.64
N SER A 323 2.55 -18.02 17.24
CA SER A 323 1.96 -19.22 17.84
C SER A 323 2.37 -20.43 17.02
#